data_AF-A0A923KQM2-F1
#
_entry.id   AF-A0A923KQM2-F1
#
_cell.length_a   1.000
_cell.length_b   1.000
_cell.length_c   1.000
_cell.angle_alpha   90.00
_cell.angle_beta   90.00
_cell.angle_gamma   90.00
#
_symmetry.space_group_name_H-M   'P 1'
#
loop_
_entity.id
_entity.type
_entity.pdbx_description
1 polymer ?
#
loop_
_entity_poly.entity_id
_entity_poly.type
_entity_poly.pdbx_seq_one_letter_code
_entity_poly.pdbx_strand_id
1 'polypeptide(L)'
;MSNIAGKAYAMNVITPVRWYTAWLNKLFFWVALKRPSTLSGLQTLSLIHYARWVIIGRKQFPHLSPDQPKENLNYSYMLFFSNFNGSWDQYVDSFTFAIPGGLDLFWKWNVRYSKSVALTPFHNYIQYNQLETIHYYNAYPLATSNDVKSAKTVKDTLSDFNKTVEEGSDEEFLKRYHGVLRGLQHDLGAMHPTPIISMSAYQVEKRERWHAGQLDQEQGHV
;
A
#
# COMPACT_ATOMS: atom_id res chain seq x y z
N MET A 1 -4.05 3.52 17.50
CA MET A 1 -3.95 4.50 16.40
C MET A 1 -4.28 3.79 15.11
N SER A 2 -4.91 4.48 14.14
CA SER A 2 -5.44 3.83 12.94
C SER A 2 -4.34 3.59 11.89
N ASN A 3 -4.53 2.58 11.03
CA ASN A 3 -3.74 2.34 9.81
C ASN A 3 -3.91 3.46 8.75
N ILE A 4 -4.51 4.59 9.12
CA ILE A 4 -5.06 5.62 8.25
C ILE A 4 -4.30 6.91 8.52
N ALA A 5 -3.78 7.53 7.47
CA ALA A 5 -3.25 8.89 7.49
C ALA A 5 -3.86 9.71 6.32
N GLY A 6 -4.94 10.42 6.61
CA GLY A 6 -5.65 11.32 5.69
C GLY A 6 -6.32 10.61 4.51
N LYS A 7 -5.64 10.45 3.37
CA LYS A 7 -6.07 9.71 2.17
C LYS A 7 -5.33 8.39 1.96
N ALA A 8 -4.31 8.10 2.78
CA ALA A 8 -3.51 6.89 2.67
C ALA A 8 -3.83 5.87 3.78
N TYR A 9 -3.77 4.59 3.42
CA TYR A 9 -3.83 3.45 4.33
C TYR A 9 -2.47 2.74 4.34
N ALA A 10 -2.01 2.32 5.51
CA ALA A 10 -0.81 1.53 5.72
C ALA A 10 -1.17 0.09 6.10
N MET A 11 -0.57 -0.85 5.39
CA MET A 11 -0.75 -2.27 5.60
C MET A 11 0.57 -2.94 5.92
N ASN A 12 0.58 -3.72 7.00
CA ASN A 12 1.67 -4.60 7.39
C ASN A 12 1.13 -6.03 7.46
N VAL A 13 1.73 -6.95 6.71
CA VAL A 13 1.34 -8.36 6.69
C VAL A 13 2.58 -9.21 6.98
N ILE A 14 2.46 -10.17 7.90
CA ILE A 14 3.52 -11.15 8.17
C ILE A 14 2.99 -12.53 7.86
N THR A 15 3.58 -13.20 6.87
CA THR A 15 3.17 -14.54 6.47
C THR A 15 4.31 -15.55 6.61
N PRO A 16 4.06 -16.73 7.23
CA PRO A 16 5.06 -17.77 7.33
C PRO A 16 5.27 -18.47 5.98
N VAL A 17 6.54 -18.67 5.63
CA VAL A 17 7.01 -19.39 4.45
C VAL A 17 7.78 -20.63 4.91
N ARG A 18 7.54 -21.77 4.27
CA ARG A 18 8.32 -22.98 4.58
C ARG A 18 9.80 -22.71 4.33
N TRP A 19 10.66 -23.00 5.32
CA TRP A 19 12.05 -22.58 5.28
C TRP A 19 12.80 -23.12 4.04
N TYR A 20 12.43 -24.30 3.57
CA TYR A 20 13.02 -24.96 2.40
C TYR A 20 12.52 -24.42 1.06
N THR A 21 11.42 -23.65 1.02
CA THR A 21 10.94 -22.93 -0.19
C THR A 21 11.27 -21.44 -0.16
N ALA A 22 11.72 -20.90 0.97
CA ALA A 22 12.01 -19.47 1.11
C ALA A 22 13.06 -18.96 0.12
N TRP A 23 14.06 -19.79 -0.24
CA TRP A 23 15.07 -19.43 -1.24
C TRP A 23 14.49 -19.35 -2.66
N LEU A 24 13.54 -20.24 -3.02
CA LEU A 24 12.80 -20.16 -4.28
C LEU A 24 12.01 -18.85 -4.35
N ASN A 25 11.34 -18.48 -3.26
CA ASN A 25 10.60 -17.23 -3.21
C ASN A 25 11.53 -16.02 -3.42
N LYS A 26 12.70 -15.99 -2.73
CA LYS A 26 13.73 -14.96 -2.96
C LYS A 26 14.21 -14.91 -4.41
N LEU A 27 14.39 -16.05 -5.08
CA LEU A 27 14.77 -16.11 -6.48
C LEU A 27 13.69 -15.50 -7.39
N PHE A 28 12.41 -15.82 -7.16
CA PHE A 28 11.31 -15.21 -7.92
C PHE A 28 11.25 -13.69 -7.76
N PHE A 29 11.40 -13.18 -6.53
CA PHE A 29 11.50 -11.73 -6.29
C PHE A 29 12.69 -11.11 -7.02
N TRP A 30 13.86 -11.76 -6.99
CA TRP A 30 15.04 -11.27 -7.70
C TRP A 30 14.81 -11.21 -9.23
N VAL A 31 14.17 -12.23 -9.81
CA VAL A 31 13.82 -12.24 -11.23
C VAL A 31 12.78 -11.15 -11.56
N ALA A 32 11.75 -10.99 -10.73
CA ALA A 32 10.73 -9.95 -10.91
C ALA A 32 11.34 -8.54 -10.90
N LEU A 33 12.31 -8.29 -10.00
CA LEU A 33 13.06 -7.02 -9.96
C LEU A 33 13.90 -6.77 -11.23
N LYS A 34 14.40 -7.84 -11.87
CA LYS A 34 15.15 -7.73 -13.14
C LYS A 34 14.26 -7.64 -14.37
N ARG A 35 12.96 -7.94 -14.25
CA ARG A 35 11.97 -7.88 -15.34
C ARG A 35 10.76 -7.04 -14.92
N PRO A 36 10.86 -5.70 -14.98
CA PRO A 36 9.82 -4.79 -14.49
C PRO A 36 8.45 -4.96 -15.16
N SER A 37 8.40 -5.51 -16.37
CA SER A 37 7.15 -5.82 -17.08
C SER A 37 6.25 -6.80 -16.33
N THR A 38 6.79 -7.62 -15.42
CA THR A 38 6.00 -8.49 -14.53
C THR A 38 5.20 -7.73 -13.48
N LEU A 39 5.50 -6.44 -13.28
CA LEU A 39 4.86 -5.53 -12.32
C LEU A 39 4.05 -4.41 -12.99
N SER A 40 3.94 -4.42 -14.32
CA SER A 40 3.30 -3.33 -15.08
C SER A 40 1.86 -3.08 -14.64
N GLY A 41 1.10 -4.14 -14.33
CA GLY A 41 -0.27 -4.00 -13.81
C GLY A 41 -0.37 -3.20 -12.51
N LEU A 42 0.64 -3.25 -11.63
CA LEU A 42 0.67 -2.46 -10.38
C LEU A 42 0.90 -0.99 -10.66
N GLN A 43 1.70 -0.67 -11.68
CA GLN A 43 1.98 0.71 -12.06
C GLN A 43 0.73 1.38 -12.65
N THR A 44 -0.05 0.64 -13.43
CA THR A 44 -1.27 1.13 -14.09
C THR A 44 -2.39 1.49 -13.10
N LEU A 45 -2.46 0.80 -11.96
CA LEU A 45 -3.44 1.10 -10.91
C LEU A 45 -3.23 2.46 -10.24
N SER A 46 -1.99 2.99 -10.26
CA SER A 46 -1.55 4.29 -9.69
C SER A 46 -1.95 4.61 -8.24
N LEU A 47 -2.63 3.71 -7.52
CA LEU A 47 -3.11 3.88 -6.14
C LEU A 47 -2.08 3.54 -5.07
N ILE A 48 -1.02 2.83 -5.43
CA ILE A 48 0.04 2.39 -4.52
C ILE A 48 1.10 3.49 -4.43
N HIS A 49 1.42 3.93 -3.23
CA HIS A 49 2.52 4.87 -2.97
C HIS A 49 3.83 4.11 -2.90
N TYR A 50 3.84 3.00 -2.16
CA TYR A 50 4.99 2.14 -1.94
C TYR A 50 4.55 0.74 -1.54
N ALA A 51 5.28 -0.26 -2.00
CA ALA A 51 5.09 -1.66 -1.62
C ALA A 51 6.46 -2.34 -1.49
N ARG A 52 6.65 -3.13 -0.44
CA ARG A 52 7.91 -3.82 -0.16
C ARG A 52 7.67 -5.21 0.42
N TRP A 53 8.41 -6.17 -0.13
CA TRP A 53 8.53 -7.51 0.42
C TRP A 53 9.91 -7.72 1.00
N VAL A 54 9.97 -8.33 2.19
CA VAL A 54 11.21 -8.70 2.86
C VAL A 54 11.06 -10.13 3.36
N ILE A 55 12.00 -11.02 3.00
CA ILE A 55 12.00 -12.40 3.48
C ILE A 55 13.14 -12.61 4.46
N ILE A 56 12.79 -12.81 5.73
CA ILE A 56 13.71 -13.11 6.82
C ILE A 56 13.73 -14.61 7.04
N GLY A 57 14.90 -15.23 6.89
CA GLY A 57 15.06 -16.66 7.18
C GLY A 57 14.93 -16.96 8.66
N ARG A 58 14.53 -18.18 9.01
CA ARG A 58 14.35 -18.63 10.40
C ARG A 58 15.55 -18.41 11.33
N LYS A 59 16.76 -18.33 10.77
CA LYS A 59 18.03 -18.08 11.49
C LYS A 59 18.63 -16.69 11.22
N GLN A 60 17.83 -15.78 10.64
CA GLN A 60 18.28 -14.46 10.18
C GLN A 60 17.65 -13.30 10.97
N PHE A 61 16.93 -13.60 12.06
CA PHE A 61 16.40 -12.56 12.94
C PHE A 61 17.56 -11.86 13.68
N PRO A 62 17.42 -10.56 13.98
CA PRO A 62 18.46 -9.81 14.67
C PRO A 62 18.83 -10.44 16.02
N HIS A 63 20.13 -10.59 16.24
CA HIS A 63 20.72 -11.08 17.50
C HIS A 63 21.81 -10.09 17.90
N LEU A 64 21.40 -9.07 18.66
CA LEU A 64 22.14 -7.84 18.92
C LEU A 64 23.13 -7.95 20.09
N SER A 65 22.98 -8.97 20.95
CA SER A 65 23.86 -9.24 22.09
C SER A 65 24.06 -10.75 22.26
N PRO A 66 25.23 -11.22 22.75
CA PRO A 66 25.43 -12.62 23.15
C PRO A 66 24.42 -13.12 24.19
N ASP A 67 23.91 -12.23 25.05
CA ASP A 67 22.94 -12.56 26.09
C ASP A 67 21.49 -12.63 25.58
N GLN A 68 21.24 -12.19 24.34
CA GLN A 68 19.91 -12.25 23.75
C GLN A 68 19.58 -13.72 23.41
N PRO A 69 18.45 -14.27 23.87
CA PRO A 69 18.04 -15.61 23.45
C PRO A 69 17.81 -15.63 21.93
N LYS A 70 18.26 -16.70 21.27
CA LYS A 70 17.99 -16.92 19.85
C LYS A 70 16.60 -17.48 19.66
N GLU A 71 15.89 -16.92 18.68
CA GLU A 71 14.58 -17.41 18.29
C GLU A 71 14.65 -18.85 17.75
N ASN A 72 13.74 -19.71 18.20
CA ASN A 72 13.59 -21.07 17.68
C ASN A 72 12.41 -21.15 16.71
N LEU A 73 12.65 -20.76 15.45
CA LEU A 73 11.61 -20.61 14.44
C LEU A 73 11.55 -21.80 13.48
N ASN A 74 10.32 -22.29 13.24
CA ASN A 74 10.04 -23.37 12.28
C ASN A 74 9.95 -22.86 10.83
N TYR A 75 9.67 -21.57 10.64
CA TYR A 75 9.40 -20.97 9.34
C TYR A 75 10.35 -19.80 9.06
N SER A 76 10.53 -19.51 7.77
CA SER A 76 10.97 -18.17 7.34
C SER A 76 9.75 -17.25 7.32
N TYR A 77 9.95 -15.95 7.42
CA TYR A 77 8.86 -14.99 7.47
C TYR A 77 8.97 -14.00 6.33
N MET A 78 7.87 -13.82 5.61
CA MET A 78 7.73 -12.79 4.60
C MET A 78 6.95 -11.63 5.20
N LEU A 79 7.60 -10.47 5.27
CA LEU A 79 7.04 -9.21 5.67
C LEU A 79 6.64 -8.48 4.40
N PHE A 80 5.37 -8.11 4.31
CA PHE A 80 4.84 -7.27 3.25
C PHE A 80 4.35 -5.97 3.85
N PHE A 81 4.91 -4.86 3.37
CA PHE A 81 4.47 -3.51 3.71
C PHE A 81 3.94 -2.83 2.46
N SER A 82 2.80 -2.16 2.57
CA SER A 82 2.26 -1.35 1.49
C SER A 82 1.54 -0.12 2.04
N ASN A 83 1.65 1.00 1.34
CA ASN A 83 0.79 2.15 1.55
C ASN A 83 0.12 2.59 0.24
N PHE A 84 -1.15 2.94 0.33
CA PHE A 84 -2.00 3.15 -0.84
C PHE A 84 -3.18 4.07 -0.54
N ASN A 85 -3.83 4.56 -1.59
CA ASN A 85 -5.09 5.29 -1.49
C ASN A 85 -6.30 4.36 -1.62
N GLY A 86 -7.35 4.65 -0.85
CA GLY A 86 -8.60 3.91 -0.86
C GLY A 86 -8.78 2.96 0.31
N SER A 87 -9.85 2.18 0.27
CA SER A 87 -10.12 1.15 1.27
C SER A 87 -9.29 -0.11 1.05
N TRP A 88 -9.22 -0.94 2.08
CA TRP A 88 -8.65 -2.28 1.97
C TRP A 88 -9.35 -3.11 0.87
N ASP A 89 -10.68 -3.11 0.85
CA ASP A 89 -11.45 -3.85 -0.17
C ASP A 89 -11.12 -3.36 -1.59
N GLN A 90 -11.10 -2.04 -1.80
CA GLN A 90 -10.72 -1.42 -3.07
C GLN A 90 -9.31 -1.81 -3.50
N TYR A 91 -8.38 -1.93 -2.54
CA TYR A 91 -7.02 -2.34 -2.79
C TYR A 91 -6.92 -3.81 -3.18
N VAL A 92 -7.56 -4.72 -2.45
CA VAL A 92 -7.54 -6.17 -2.80
C VAL A 92 -8.18 -6.41 -4.15
N ASP A 93 -9.32 -5.78 -4.42
CA ASP A 93 -10.01 -5.85 -5.69
C ASP A 93 -9.07 -5.40 -6.81
N SER A 94 -8.50 -4.21 -6.66
CA SER A 94 -7.55 -3.65 -7.61
C SER A 94 -6.38 -4.59 -7.89
N PHE A 95 -5.78 -5.17 -6.85
CA PHE A 95 -4.66 -6.10 -7.00
C PHE A 95 -5.05 -7.41 -7.69
N THR A 96 -6.22 -7.95 -7.37
CA THR A 96 -6.74 -9.18 -7.96
C THR A 96 -7.03 -8.99 -9.46
N PHE A 97 -7.58 -7.83 -9.84
CA PHE A 97 -7.86 -7.51 -11.24
C PHE A 97 -6.60 -7.16 -12.04
N ALA A 98 -5.67 -6.41 -11.46
CA ALA A 98 -4.52 -5.93 -12.21
C ALA A 98 -3.43 -6.99 -12.39
N ILE A 99 -3.20 -7.87 -11.41
CA ILE A 99 -2.17 -8.92 -11.50
C ILE A 99 -2.60 -10.22 -10.80
N PRO A 100 -3.62 -10.92 -11.29
CA PRO A 100 -4.08 -12.17 -10.67
C PRO A 100 -2.96 -13.22 -10.56
N GLY A 101 -2.09 -13.33 -11.58
CA GLY A 101 -0.95 -14.26 -11.55
C GLY A 101 0.26 -13.81 -10.71
N GLY A 102 0.38 -12.51 -10.41
CA GLY A 102 1.54 -11.95 -9.70
C GLY A 102 1.40 -12.08 -8.19
N LEU A 103 0.18 -11.93 -7.65
CA LEU A 103 -0.08 -12.25 -6.25
C LEU A 103 0.25 -13.71 -5.93
N ASP A 104 -0.15 -14.62 -6.82
CA ASP A 104 0.19 -16.04 -6.70
C ASP A 104 1.71 -16.24 -6.75
N LEU A 105 2.44 -15.53 -7.61
CA LEU A 105 3.89 -15.61 -7.67
C LEU A 105 4.55 -15.29 -6.31
N PHE A 106 4.06 -14.27 -5.62
CA PHE A 106 4.64 -13.81 -4.34
C PHE A 106 4.19 -14.63 -3.13
N TRP A 107 2.94 -15.12 -3.12
CA TRP A 107 2.38 -15.81 -1.95
C TRP A 107 2.30 -17.33 -2.05
N LYS A 108 2.47 -17.95 -3.24
CA LYS A 108 2.32 -19.40 -3.46
C LYS A 108 3.00 -20.31 -2.43
N TRP A 109 4.15 -19.91 -1.90
CA TRP A 109 4.94 -20.71 -0.96
C TRP A 109 4.65 -20.43 0.52
N ASN A 110 3.70 -19.54 0.80
CA ASN A 110 3.29 -19.22 2.16
C ASN A 110 2.32 -20.29 2.67
N VAL A 111 2.41 -20.55 3.97
CA VAL A 111 1.59 -21.56 4.63
C VAL A 111 0.12 -21.14 4.56
N ARG A 112 -0.75 -22.06 4.11
CA ARG A 112 -2.21 -21.86 3.99
C ARG A 112 -2.65 -20.76 3.01
N TYR A 113 -1.79 -20.34 2.10
CA TYR A 113 -2.19 -19.43 1.03
C TYR A 113 -3.29 -20.06 0.15
N SER A 114 -4.39 -19.33 -0.05
CA SER A 114 -5.62 -19.82 -0.70
C SER A 114 -5.71 -19.57 -2.22
N LYS A 115 -4.62 -19.11 -2.85
CA LYS A 115 -4.60 -18.54 -4.22
C LYS A 115 -5.34 -17.20 -4.32
N SER A 116 -4.99 -16.41 -5.33
CA SER A 116 -5.51 -15.04 -5.55
C SER A 116 -6.91 -15.01 -6.17
N VAL A 117 -7.33 -16.07 -6.87
CA VAL A 117 -8.53 -16.08 -7.74
C VAL A 117 -9.84 -16.37 -6.98
N ALA A 118 -9.83 -16.38 -5.65
CA ALA A 118 -11.03 -16.26 -4.85
C ALA A 118 -10.84 -15.10 -3.88
N LEU A 119 -11.53 -13.98 -4.16
CA LEU A 119 -11.34 -12.71 -3.47
C LEU A 119 -11.53 -12.86 -1.95
N THR A 120 -12.61 -13.52 -1.52
CA THR A 120 -12.94 -13.67 -0.09
C THR A 120 -11.93 -14.53 0.69
N PRO A 121 -11.51 -15.73 0.22
CA PRO A 121 -10.45 -16.48 0.88
C PRO A 121 -9.12 -15.73 0.99
N PHE A 122 -8.71 -15.04 -0.08
CA PHE A 122 -7.47 -14.26 -0.06
C PHE A 122 -7.56 -13.07 0.90
N HIS A 123 -8.69 -12.37 0.88
CA HIS A 123 -9.01 -11.29 1.81
C HIS A 123 -8.90 -11.76 3.26
N ASN A 124 -9.56 -12.87 3.61
CA ASN A 124 -9.51 -13.44 4.96
C ASN A 124 -8.09 -13.87 5.35
N TYR A 125 -7.34 -14.43 4.40
CA TYR A 125 -5.95 -14.80 4.61
C TYR A 125 -5.06 -13.58 4.93
N ILE A 126 -5.19 -12.47 4.19
CA ILE A 126 -4.40 -11.27 4.48
C ILE A 126 -4.85 -10.63 5.79
N GLN A 127 -6.15 -10.47 6.03
CA GLN A 127 -6.67 -9.92 7.28
C GLN A 127 -6.17 -10.69 8.51
N TYR A 128 -6.16 -12.02 8.44
CA TYR A 128 -5.66 -12.87 9.53
C TYR A 128 -4.16 -12.62 9.81
N ASN A 129 -3.36 -12.37 8.76
CA ASN A 129 -1.91 -12.17 8.87
C ASN A 129 -1.51 -10.69 8.98
N GLN A 130 -2.49 -9.78 9.03
CA GLN A 130 -2.24 -8.35 9.09
C GLN A 130 -1.92 -7.94 10.52
N LEU A 131 -0.87 -7.13 10.68
CA LEU A 131 -0.56 -6.46 11.93
C LEU A 131 -1.08 -5.02 11.92
N GLU A 132 -1.56 -4.57 13.07
CA GLU A 132 -1.95 -3.19 13.27
C GLU A 132 -0.72 -2.28 13.30
N THR A 133 -0.82 -1.16 12.58
CA THR A 133 0.24 -0.15 12.53
C THR A 133 0.12 0.75 13.74
N ILE A 134 1.06 0.62 14.69
CA ILE A 134 1.07 1.43 15.92
C ILE A 134 1.39 2.91 15.64
N HIS A 135 2.17 3.21 14.61
CA HIS A 135 2.53 4.55 14.20
C HIS A 135 2.72 4.60 12.68
N TYR A 136 1.96 5.46 12.01
CA TYR A 136 2.07 5.68 10.57
C TYR A 136 2.29 7.16 10.28
N TYR A 137 3.45 7.47 9.70
CA TYR A 137 3.77 8.81 9.21
C TYR A 137 3.59 8.88 7.69
N ASN A 138 2.86 9.89 7.24
CA ASN A 138 2.74 10.26 5.83
C ASN A 138 3.03 11.77 5.72
N ALA A 139 3.98 12.15 4.86
CA ALA A 139 4.34 13.55 4.65
C ALA A 139 3.21 14.36 3.99
N TYR A 140 2.36 13.70 3.19
CA TYR A 140 1.24 14.33 2.48
C TYR A 140 -0.06 13.58 2.80
N PRO A 141 -0.56 13.65 4.05
CA PRO A 141 -1.73 12.88 4.45
C PRO A 141 -2.96 13.26 3.63
N LEU A 142 -3.07 14.50 3.14
CA LEU A 142 -4.22 14.96 2.35
C LEU A 142 -4.06 14.74 0.84
N ALA A 143 -3.00 14.05 0.40
CA ALA A 143 -2.71 13.81 -1.00
C ALA A 143 -2.79 12.32 -1.36
N THR A 144 -3.34 12.03 -2.53
CA THR A 144 -3.13 10.76 -3.22
C THR A 144 -1.78 10.72 -3.92
N SER A 145 -1.33 9.53 -4.31
CA SER A 145 -0.16 9.37 -5.18
C SER A 145 -0.32 10.14 -6.49
N ASN A 146 -1.55 10.23 -7.00
CA ASN A 146 -1.88 11.01 -8.18
C ASN A 146 -1.81 12.52 -7.88
N ASP A 147 -2.34 12.98 -6.75
CA ASP A 147 -2.25 14.41 -6.36
C ASP A 147 -0.79 14.88 -6.29
N VAL A 148 0.12 14.04 -5.77
CA VAL A 148 1.56 14.36 -5.71
C VAL A 148 2.18 14.41 -7.12
N LYS A 149 1.81 13.49 -8.02
CA LYS A 149 2.28 13.50 -9.42
C LYS A 149 1.75 14.72 -10.18
N SER A 150 0.47 15.03 -10.02
CA SER A 150 -0.19 16.19 -10.60
C SER A 150 0.42 17.49 -10.09
N ALA A 151 0.71 17.60 -8.79
CA ALA A 151 1.40 18.77 -8.24
C ALA A 151 2.79 18.99 -8.88
N LYS A 152 3.53 17.92 -9.19
CA LYS A 152 4.78 18.03 -9.96
C LYS A 152 4.52 18.54 -11.37
N THR A 153 3.52 18.02 -12.08
CA THR A 153 3.14 18.51 -13.42
C THR A 153 2.78 19.99 -13.41
N VAL A 154 1.97 20.43 -12.45
CA VAL A 154 1.59 21.84 -12.25
C VAL A 154 2.83 22.69 -12.01
N LYS A 155 3.70 22.28 -11.09
CA LYS A 155 4.94 23.00 -10.78
C LYS A 155 5.84 23.15 -12.01
N ASP A 156 6.08 22.06 -12.73
CA ASP A 156 6.95 22.03 -13.89
C ASP A 156 6.38 22.95 -15.00
N THR A 157 5.07 22.83 -15.28
CA THR A 157 4.38 23.62 -16.31
C THR A 157 4.35 25.11 -15.98
N LEU A 158 4.07 25.48 -14.73
CA LEU A 158 4.12 26.88 -14.29
C LEU A 158 5.55 27.43 -14.31
N SER A 159 6.55 26.62 -13.96
CA SER A 159 7.96 27.02 -14.01
C SER A 159 8.41 27.28 -15.45
N ASP A 160 7.95 26.47 -16.41
CA ASP A 160 8.23 26.66 -17.82
C ASP A 160 7.48 27.86 -18.40
N PHE A 161 6.20 28.03 -18.04
CA PHE A 161 5.43 29.22 -18.43
C PHE A 161 6.06 30.50 -17.88
N ASN A 162 6.56 30.49 -16.63
CA ASN A 162 7.21 31.64 -15.99
C ASN A 162 8.41 32.18 -16.80
N LYS A 163 9.04 31.36 -17.64
CA LYS A 163 10.18 31.79 -18.48
C LYS A 163 9.77 32.69 -19.64
N THR A 164 8.50 32.66 -20.05
CA THR A 164 7.98 33.34 -21.24
C THR A 164 6.86 34.36 -20.92
N VAL A 165 6.73 34.74 -19.64
CA VAL A 165 5.65 35.64 -19.18
C VAL A 165 5.78 37.06 -19.71
N GLU A 166 7.00 37.52 -19.98
CA GLU A 166 7.28 38.86 -20.51
C GLU A 166 7.20 38.94 -22.05
N GLU A 167 6.96 37.81 -22.73
CA GLU A 167 6.92 37.76 -24.19
C GLU A 167 5.56 38.20 -24.75
N GLY A 168 5.53 39.09 -25.75
CA GLY A 168 4.31 39.47 -26.46
C GLY A 168 3.40 40.47 -25.74
N SER A 169 2.18 40.67 -26.24
CA SER A 169 1.21 41.59 -25.64
C SER A 169 0.40 40.98 -24.50
N ASP A 170 -0.31 41.81 -23.74
CA ASP A 170 -1.22 41.38 -22.67
C ASP A 170 -2.28 40.38 -23.16
N GLU A 171 -2.82 40.57 -24.36
CA GLU A 171 -3.77 39.65 -24.98
C GLU A 171 -3.13 38.29 -25.32
N GLU A 172 -1.89 38.32 -25.80
CA GLU A 172 -1.14 37.10 -26.10
C GLU A 172 -0.79 36.34 -24.83
N PHE A 173 -0.39 37.05 -23.76
CA PHE A 173 -0.20 36.48 -22.43
C PHE A 173 -1.47 35.79 -21.95
N LEU A 174 -2.61 36.49 -21.98
CA LEU A 174 -3.89 35.93 -21.51
C LEU A 174 -4.28 34.67 -22.29
N LYS A 175 -4.06 34.65 -23.60
CA LYS A 175 -4.31 33.47 -24.45
C LYS A 175 -3.41 32.29 -24.05
N ARG A 176 -2.12 32.52 -23.81
CA ARG A 176 -1.18 31.47 -23.37
C ARG A 176 -1.53 30.99 -21.96
N TYR A 177 -1.85 31.89 -21.04
CA TYR A 177 -2.29 31.56 -19.68
C TYR A 177 -3.54 30.68 -19.66
N HIS A 178 -4.57 31.02 -20.45
CA HIS A 178 -5.75 30.15 -20.62
C HIS A 178 -5.42 28.80 -21.27
N GLY A 179 -4.38 28.75 -22.11
CA GLY A 179 -3.83 27.49 -22.62
C GLY A 179 -3.28 26.62 -21.49
N VAL A 180 -2.44 27.20 -20.62
CA VAL A 180 -1.88 26.53 -19.44
C VAL A 180 -2.97 26.02 -18.51
N LEU A 181 -3.94 26.87 -18.14
CA LEU A 181 -5.03 26.48 -17.25
C LEU A 181 -5.86 25.31 -17.79
N ARG A 182 -6.18 25.33 -19.09
CA ARG A 182 -6.90 24.21 -19.74
C ARG A 182 -6.06 22.93 -19.76
N GLY A 183 -4.75 23.05 -19.97
CA GLY A 183 -3.83 21.91 -19.92
C GLY A 183 -3.74 21.28 -18.54
N LEU A 184 -3.78 22.09 -17.48
CA LEU A 184 -3.66 21.65 -16.09
C LEU A 184 -4.97 21.25 -15.41
N GLN A 185 -6.12 21.31 -16.10
CA GLN A 185 -7.44 21.11 -15.48
C GLN A 185 -7.61 19.77 -14.74
N HIS A 186 -6.88 18.72 -15.15
CA HIS A 186 -6.93 17.39 -14.53
C HIS A 186 -5.91 17.21 -13.40
N ASP A 187 -5.03 18.19 -13.19
CA ASP A 187 -3.95 18.14 -12.21
C ASP A 187 -4.20 19.03 -10.98
N LEU A 188 -5.35 19.70 -10.92
CA LEU A 188 -5.77 20.56 -9.80
C LEU A 188 -6.61 19.77 -8.77
N GLY A 189 -6.06 18.65 -8.30
CA GLY A 189 -6.71 17.76 -7.33
C GLY A 189 -7.00 18.43 -5.98
N ALA A 190 -8.06 17.99 -5.31
CA ALA A 190 -8.51 18.58 -4.06
C ALA A 190 -7.71 18.03 -2.86
N MET A 191 -7.09 18.90 -2.05
CA MET A 191 -6.22 18.53 -0.93
C MET A 191 -6.97 18.53 0.42
N HIS A 192 -8.02 17.73 0.54
CA HIS A 192 -8.80 17.58 1.78
C HIS A 192 -8.89 16.13 2.24
N PRO A 193 -9.25 15.86 3.51
CA PRO A 193 -9.55 14.51 3.95
C PRO A 193 -10.67 13.92 3.08
N THR A 194 -10.43 12.79 2.46
CA THR A 194 -11.49 11.98 1.83
C THR A 194 -11.85 10.85 2.79
N PRO A 195 -13.12 10.43 2.87
CA PRO A 195 -13.50 9.30 3.70
C PRO A 195 -12.70 8.07 3.25
N ILE A 196 -11.72 7.68 4.06
CA ILE A 196 -11.09 6.37 3.90
C ILE A 196 -12.07 5.38 4.52
N ILE A 197 -12.88 4.74 3.68
CA ILE A 197 -13.75 3.64 4.09
C ILE A 197 -12.89 2.36 4.27
N SER A 198 -11.75 2.43 4.98
CA SER A 198 -10.78 1.33 5.03
C SER A 198 -11.10 0.27 6.09
N MET A 199 -12.15 0.47 6.87
CA MET A 199 -12.64 -0.51 7.83
C MET A 199 -14.16 -0.53 7.68
N SER A 200 -14.77 -1.71 7.64
CA SER A 200 -16.21 -1.78 7.92
C SER A 200 -16.43 -1.18 9.31
N ALA A 201 -17.50 -0.40 9.50
CA ALA A 201 -17.83 0.20 10.80
C ALA A 201 -17.72 -0.83 11.94
N TYR A 202 -18.11 -2.08 11.63
CA TYR A 202 -17.96 -3.25 12.48
C TYR A 202 -16.53 -3.50 13.01
N GLN A 203 -15.48 -3.36 12.19
CA GLN A 203 -14.11 -3.59 12.66
C GLN A 203 -13.58 -2.44 13.52
N VAL A 204 -14.07 -1.20 13.29
CA VAL A 204 -13.77 -0.05 14.17
C VAL A 204 -14.42 -0.27 15.53
N GLU A 205 -15.71 -0.61 15.53
CA GLU A 205 -16.48 -0.90 16.75
C GLU A 205 -15.93 -2.10 17.53
N LYS A 206 -15.59 -3.20 16.84
CA LYS A 206 -14.94 -4.36 17.45
C LYS A 206 -13.61 -3.97 18.11
N ARG A 207 -12.88 -3.02 17.53
CA ARG A 207 -11.60 -2.53 18.05
C ARG A 207 -11.76 -1.59 19.25
N GLU A 208 -12.75 -0.71 19.23
CA GLU A 208 -13.13 0.09 20.40
C GLU A 208 -13.47 -0.82 21.58
N ARG A 209 -14.25 -1.87 21.33
CA ARG A 209 -14.57 -2.90 22.34
C ARG A 209 -13.33 -3.65 22.83
N TRP A 210 -12.38 -3.99 21.96
CA TRP A 210 -11.12 -4.62 22.38
C TRP A 210 -10.31 -3.74 23.33
N HIS A 211 -10.09 -2.48 22.95
CA HIS A 211 -9.33 -1.54 23.78
C HIS A 211 -10.03 -1.23 25.10
N ALA A 212 -11.36 -1.29 25.14
CA ALA A 212 -12.14 -1.18 26.35
C ALA A 212 -12.15 -2.46 27.22
N GLY A 213 -11.51 -3.56 26.79
CA GLY A 213 -11.54 -4.85 27.49
C GLY A 213 -12.90 -5.55 27.44
N GLN A 214 -13.74 -5.21 26.47
CA GLN A 214 -15.13 -5.65 26.35
C GLN A 214 -15.34 -6.76 25.30
N LEU A 215 -14.28 -7.24 24.64
CA LEU A 215 -14.40 -8.25 23.58
C LEU A 215 -14.95 -9.60 24.08
N ASP A 216 -14.71 -9.97 25.33
CA ASP A 216 -15.06 -11.28 25.89
C ASP A 216 -16.46 -11.32 26.54
N GLN A 217 -17.18 -10.19 26.60
CA GLN A 217 -18.46 -10.10 27.31
C GLN A 217 -19.65 -10.72 26.55
N GLU A 218 -19.48 -11.11 25.29
CA GLU A 218 -20.57 -11.65 24.45
C GLU A 218 -20.51 -13.17 24.20
N GLN A 219 -19.51 -13.91 24.71
CA GLN A 219 -19.56 -15.40 24.66
C GLN A 219 -20.53 -16.02 25.68
N GLY A 220 -21.49 -15.22 26.16
CA GLY A 220 -22.41 -15.54 27.23
C GLY A 220 -23.85 -15.81 26.81
N HIS A 221 -24.20 -15.84 25.52
CA HIS A 221 -25.53 -16.32 25.11
C HIS A 221 -25.46 -17.10 23.78
N VAL A 222 -25.90 -18.36 23.91
CA VAL A 222 -26.08 -19.39 22.88
C VAL A 222 -26.92 -18.91 21.71
#